data_AF-A0A1J3HF13-F1
#
_entry.id   AF-A0A1J3HF13-F1
#
_cell.length_a   1.000
_cell.length_b   1.000
_cell.length_c   1.000
_cell.angle_alpha   90.00
_cell.angle_beta   90.00
_cell.angle_gamma   90.00
#
_symmetry.space_group_name_H-M   'P 1'
#
loop_
_entity.id
_entity.type
_entity.pdbx_description
1 polymer ?
#
loop_
_entity_poly.entity_id
_entity_poly.type
_entity_poly.pdbx_seq_one_letter_code
_entity_poly.pdbx_strand_id
1 'polypeptide(L)'
;RSLSKFSNRGRKVYLSGAPQCPFPDRLMGSALNTKLFDYVWIQFYNNAPCQYTSGNTKSLFDSWNTWTTSITAEKIFLGLPAAPEAAGSGYIPPDVLISQIL
;
A
#
# COMPACT_ATOMS: atom_id res chain seq x y z
N ARG A 1 -6.81 4.42 -24.96
CA ARG A 1 -5.93 3.22 -25.03
C ARG A 1 -5.80 2.69 -23.60
N SER A 2 -5.92 1.38 -23.33
CA SER A 2 -5.77 0.80 -21.97
C SER A 2 -4.63 -0.21 -21.93
N LEU A 3 -3.76 -0.15 -20.92
CA LEU A 3 -2.66 -1.10 -20.73
C LEU A 3 -3.17 -2.53 -20.55
N SER A 4 -4.27 -2.73 -19.80
CA SER A 4 -4.83 -4.06 -19.54
C SER A 4 -5.24 -4.81 -20.82
N LYS A 5 -5.66 -4.10 -21.87
CA LYS A 5 -6.06 -4.71 -23.16
C LYS A 5 -4.88 -5.31 -23.92
N PHE A 6 -3.64 -4.88 -23.65
CA PHE A 6 -2.46 -5.46 -24.29
C PHE A 6 -2.14 -6.87 -23.81
N SER A 7 -2.64 -7.27 -22.63
CA SER A 7 -2.51 -8.64 -22.12
C SER A 7 -3.11 -9.69 -23.06
N ASN A 8 -4.12 -9.32 -23.86
CA ASN A 8 -4.76 -10.20 -24.84
C ASN A 8 -3.89 -10.48 -26.09
N ARG A 9 -2.68 -9.91 -26.18
CA ARG A 9 -1.76 -10.09 -27.32
C ARG A 9 -0.69 -11.16 -27.07
N GLY A 10 -0.88 -12.01 -26.06
CA GLY A 10 -0.03 -13.19 -25.80
C GLY A 10 0.93 -13.07 -24.61
N ARG A 11 1.14 -11.86 -24.06
CA ARG A 11 1.94 -11.66 -22.84
C ARG A 11 1.19 -10.78 -21.86
N LYS A 12 0.98 -11.28 -20.64
CA LYS A 12 0.34 -10.52 -19.54
C LYS A 12 1.15 -9.26 -19.24
N VAL A 13 0.46 -8.12 -19.22
CA VAL A 13 0.98 -6.85 -18.70
C VAL A 13 0.51 -6.73 -17.26
N TYR A 14 1.44 -6.79 -16.32
CA TYR A 14 1.13 -6.62 -14.90
C TYR A 14 0.89 -5.16 -14.57
N LEU A 15 -0.10 -4.90 -13.72
CA LEU A 15 -0.46 -3.58 -13.24
C LEU A 15 -0.21 -3.49 -11.73
N SER A 16 0.66 -2.56 -11.36
CA SER A 16 1.11 -2.29 -10.01
C SER A 16 0.77 -0.87 -9.58
N GLY A 17 0.38 -0.68 -8.32
CA GLY A 17 0.03 0.64 -7.79
C GLY A 17 0.62 0.90 -6.41
N ALA A 18 0.99 2.15 -6.15
CA ALA A 18 1.54 2.57 -4.87
C ALA A 18 0.75 3.76 -4.29
N PRO A 19 -0.50 3.56 -3.82
CA PRO A 19 -1.27 4.62 -3.18
C PRO A 19 -0.66 5.01 -1.82
N GLN A 20 -0.98 6.20 -1.33
CA GLN A 20 -0.72 6.59 0.05
C GLN A 20 -1.67 5.85 1.01
N CYS A 21 -1.28 5.68 2.28
CA CYS A 21 -2.14 4.98 3.26
C CYS A 21 -3.49 5.65 3.61
N PRO A 22 -3.71 6.98 3.48
CA PRO A 22 -5.04 7.55 3.70
C PRO A 22 -6.03 7.00 2.66
N PHE A 23 -7.11 6.39 3.14
CA PHE A 23 -8.13 5.80 2.28
C PHE A 23 -9.36 6.72 2.17
N PRO A 24 -9.93 6.92 0.96
CA PRO A 24 -9.41 6.47 -0.33
C PRO A 24 -8.24 7.34 -0.81
N ASP A 25 -7.32 6.75 -1.61
CA ASP A 25 -6.26 7.53 -2.25
C ASP A 25 -6.83 8.49 -3.29
N ARG A 26 -6.47 9.78 -3.18
CA ARG A 26 -7.01 10.86 -4.01
C ARG A 26 -6.68 10.72 -5.50
N LEU A 27 -5.50 10.18 -5.84
CA LEU A 27 -5.01 10.12 -7.21
C LEU A 27 -5.28 8.75 -7.84
N MET A 28 -5.19 7.69 -7.04
CA MET A 28 -5.28 6.30 -7.49
C MET A 28 -6.63 5.66 -7.20
N GLY A 29 -7.50 6.24 -6.36
CA GLY A 29 -8.77 5.62 -5.96
C GLY A 29 -9.64 5.17 -7.14
N SER A 30 -9.79 6.02 -8.16
CA SER A 30 -10.55 5.67 -9.37
C SER A 30 -9.90 4.53 -10.18
N ALA A 31 -8.57 4.51 -10.26
CA ALA A 31 -7.82 3.46 -10.94
C ALA A 31 -7.92 2.13 -10.18
N LEU A 32 -7.78 2.15 -8.86
CA LEU A 32 -7.89 0.96 -8.00
C LEU A 32 -9.29 0.34 -8.06
N ASN A 33 -10.34 1.16 -8.17
CA ASN A 33 -11.71 0.72 -8.35
C ASN A 33 -11.97 -0.03 -9.67
N THR A 34 -11.05 0.05 -10.66
CA THR A 34 -11.16 -0.76 -11.88
C THR A 34 -10.91 -2.25 -11.63
N LYS A 35 -10.32 -2.61 -10.48
CA LYS A 35 -9.94 -3.99 -10.11
C LYS A 35 -8.97 -4.64 -11.10
N LEU A 36 -8.20 -3.83 -11.82
CA LEU A 36 -7.23 -4.28 -12.81
C LEU A 36 -5.81 -4.44 -12.25
N PHE A 37 -5.56 -4.00 -11.02
CA PHE A 37 -4.24 -4.08 -10.39
C PHE A 37 -3.98 -5.49 -9.86
N ASP A 38 -2.84 -6.07 -10.24
CA ASP A 38 -2.39 -7.35 -9.71
C ASP A 38 -1.81 -7.16 -8.30
N TYR A 39 -1.04 -6.10 -8.14
CA TYR A 39 -0.27 -5.85 -6.92
C TYR A 39 -0.43 -4.41 -6.45
N VAL A 40 -0.58 -4.21 -5.15
CA VAL A 40 -0.70 -2.86 -4.56
C VAL A 40 0.21 -2.75 -3.33
N TRP A 41 1.10 -1.75 -3.31
CA TRP A 41 2.04 -1.47 -2.22
C TRP A 41 1.63 -0.15 -1.58
N ILE A 42 0.81 -0.24 -0.54
CA ILE A 42 0.31 0.96 0.13
C ILE A 42 1.46 1.59 0.92
N GLN A 43 1.65 2.90 0.77
CA GLN A 43 2.73 3.63 1.44
C GLN A 43 2.31 4.00 2.87
N PHE A 44 2.73 3.21 3.85
CA PHE A 44 2.45 3.40 5.28
C PHE A 44 3.48 4.34 5.95
N TYR A 45 3.78 5.45 5.29
CA TYR A 45 4.75 6.45 5.72
C TYR A 45 4.36 7.85 5.21
N ASN A 46 5.00 8.89 5.76
CA ASN A 46 4.69 10.31 5.51
C ASN A 46 3.23 10.72 5.75
N ASN A 47 2.46 9.92 6.51
CA ASN A 47 1.04 10.08 6.73
C ASN A 47 0.68 9.65 8.17
N ALA A 48 0.76 10.58 9.11
CA ALA A 48 0.50 10.35 10.53
C ALA A 48 -0.80 9.57 10.85
N PRO A 49 -1.95 9.78 10.16
CA PRO A 49 -3.19 9.08 10.50
C PRO A 49 -3.17 7.56 10.28
N CYS A 50 -2.24 7.05 9.48
CA CYS A 50 -2.23 5.65 9.05
C CYS A 50 -0.85 5.00 9.05
N GLN A 51 0.20 5.68 9.48
CA GLN A 51 1.54 5.11 9.60
C GLN A 51 1.84 4.58 11.00
N TYR A 52 2.99 3.91 11.16
CA TYR A 52 3.54 3.60 12.47
C TYR A 52 4.03 4.86 13.19
N THR A 53 3.74 4.95 14.47
CA THR A 53 4.33 5.92 15.40
C THR A 53 4.97 5.14 16.54
N SER A 54 6.11 5.61 17.07
CA SER A 54 6.86 4.89 18.10
C SER A 54 5.96 4.41 19.25
N GLY A 55 5.88 3.09 19.45
CA GLY A 55 5.06 2.45 20.47
C GLY A 55 3.55 2.33 20.16
N ASN A 56 3.11 2.69 18.95
CA ASN A 56 1.70 2.62 18.54
C ASN A 56 1.54 2.09 17.11
N THR A 57 0.98 0.89 16.99
CA THR A 57 0.68 0.20 15.72
C THR A 57 -0.78 0.36 15.28
N LYS A 58 -1.66 0.95 16.10
CA LYS A 58 -3.10 0.95 15.89
C LYS A 58 -3.50 1.61 14.57
N SER A 59 -2.98 2.80 14.28
CA SER A 59 -3.28 3.54 13.05
C SER A 59 -2.90 2.76 11.78
N LEU A 60 -1.78 2.05 11.83
CA LEU A 60 -1.32 1.21 10.73
C LEU A 60 -2.28 0.03 10.52
N PHE A 61 -2.64 -0.69 11.58
CA PHE A 61 -3.56 -1.83 11.50
C PHE A 61 -4.98 -1.42 11.05
N ASP A 62 -5.52 -0.32 11.59
CA ASP A 62 -6.84 0.20 11.19
C ASP A 62 -6.87 0.52 9.68
N SER A 63 -5.82 1.17 9.18
CA SER A 63 -5.69 1.49 7.76
C SER A 63 -5.45 0.24 6.92
N TRP A 64 -4.60 -0.70 7.35
CA TRP A 64 -4.38 -1.99 6.70
C TRP A 64 -5.68 -2.78 6.53
N ASN A 65 -6.48 -2.88 7.58
CA ASN A 65 -7.79 -3.53 7.54
C ASN A 65 -8.73 -2.83 6.56
N THR A 66 -8.75 -1.50 6.56
CA THR A 66 -9.55 -0.72 5.60
C THR A 66 -9.15 -1.03 4.16
N TRP A 67 -7.85 -0.98 3.85
CA TRP A 67 -7.34 -1.26 2.51
C TRP A 67 -7.65 -2.69 2.04
N THR A 68 -7.31 -3.69 2.86
CA THR A 68 -7.48 -5.11 2.51
C THR A 68 -8.93 -5.54 2.35
N THR A 69 -9.87 -4.82 2.97
CA THR A 69 -11.31 -5.08 2.81
C THR A 69 -11.98 -4.23 1.72
N SER A 70 -11.38 -3.10 1.33
CA SER A 70 -12.02 -2.14 0.42
C SER A 70 -11.60 -2.24 -1.04
N ILE A 71 -10.45 -2.85 -1.36
CA ILE A 71 -9.97 -3.00 -2.75
C ILE A 71 -9.82 -4.47 -3.16
N THR A 72 -9.76 -4.70 -4.47
CA THR A 72 -9.48 -6.02 -5.05
C THR A 72 -8.16 -5.98 -5.81
N ALA A 73 -7.20 -6.80 -5.37
CA ALA A 73 -5.92 -7.06 -6.03
C ALA A 73 -5.48 -8.50 -5.72
N GLU A 74 -4.59 -9.10 -6.52
CA GLU A 74 -4.07 -10.44 -6.23
C GLU A 74 -3.25 -10.44 -4.93
N LYS A 75 -2.45 -9.38 -4.70
CA LYS A 75 -1.71 -9.19 -3.44
C LYS A 75 -1.67 -7.72 -3.04
N ILE A 76 -1.77 -7.49 -1.74
CA ILE A 76 -1.58 -6.20 -1.10
C ILE A 76 -0.35 -6.29 -0.21
N PHE A 77 0.55 -5.32 -0.31
CA PHE A 77 1.83 -5.27 0.37
C PHE A 77 1.91 -4.04 1.28
N LEU A 78 2.62 -4.21 2.41
CA LEU A 78 2.95 -3.15 3.35
C LEU A 78 4.19 -2.38 2.84
N GLY A 79 3.99 -1.19 2.27
CA GLY A 79 5.08 -0.33 1.79
C GLY A 79 5.68 0.49 2.93
N LEU A 80 6.96 0.30 3.21
CA LEU A 80 7.69 0.93 4.32
C LEU A 80 8.99 1.60 3.84
N PRO A 81 9.48 2.64 4.55
CA PRO A 81 10.82 3.19 4.33
C PRO A 81 11.88 2.19 4.80
N ALA A 82 12.95 2.03 4.01
CA ALA A 82 14.05 1.12 4.34
C ALA A 82 15.06 1.69 5.36
N ALA A 83 15.01 3.00 5.60
CA ALA A 83 15.85 3.71 6.55
C ALA A 83 15.08 4.93 7.12
N PRO A 84 15.43 5.43 8.31
CA PRO A 84 14.82 6.64 8.89
C PRO A 84 14.88 7.86 7.96
N GLU A 85 15.93 7.98 7.14
CA GLU A 85 16.16 9.10 6.23
C GLU A 85 15.38 8.97 4.91
N ALA A 86 14.83 7.79 4.61
CA ALA A 86 14.11 7.53 3.36
C ALA A 86 12.70 8.15 3.32
N ALA A 87 12.18 8.60 4.46
CA ALA A 87 10.90 9.27 4.59
C ALA A 87 10.94 10.30 5.72
N GLY A 88 10.06 11.30 5.68
CA GLY A 88 9.94 12.28 6.77
C GLY A 88 9.36 11.68 8.05
N SER A 89 8.59 10.58 7.95
CA SER A 89 8.08 9.84 9.11
C SER A 89 7.55 8.45 8.71
N GLY A 90 7.29 7.58 9.70
CA GLY A 90 6.70 6.26 9.49
C GLY A 90 7.70 5.11 9.33
N TYR A 91 8.99 5.34 9.60
CA TYR A 91 9.98 4.27 9.67
C TYR A 91 9.66 3.31 10.83
N ILE A 92 9.81 2.01 10.58
CA ILE A 92 9.59 0.95 11.55
C ILE A 92 10.91 0.19 11.73
N PRO A 93 11.48 0.13 12.95
CA PRO A 93 12.63 -0.72 13.23
C PRO A 93 12.34 -2.18 12.86
N PRO A 94 13.30 -2.93 12.27
CA PRO A 94 13.07 -4.31 11.84
C PRO A 94 12.59 -5.24 12.96
N ASP A 95 13.09 -5.07 14.19
CA ASP A 95 12.68 -5.83 15.37
C ASP A 95 11.22 -5.56 15.76
N VAL A 96 10.77 -4.31 15.64
CA VAL A 96 9.36 -3.93 15.87
C VAL A 96 8.47 -4.50 14.77
N LEU A 97 8.88 -4.42 13.51
CA LEU A 97 8.14 -4.99 12.38
C LEU A 97 7.91 -6.50 12.58
N ILE A 98 8.96 -7.24 12.95
CA ILE A 98 8.89 -8.70 13.13
C ILE A 98 8.07 -9.09 14.36
N SER A 99 8.18 -8.36 15.47
CA SER A 99 7.58 -8.77 16.74
C SER A 99 6.17 -8.25 17.00
N GLN A 100 5.75 -7.16 16.34
CA GLN A 100 4.49 -6.47 16.65
C GLN A 100 3.56 -6.32 15.45
N ILE A 101 4.03 -6.53 14.22
CA ILE A 101 3.26 -6.28 12.99
C ILE A 101 3.08 -7.55 12.16
N LEU A 102 4.12 -8.37 12.03
CA LEU A 102 4.08 -9.68 11.35
C LEU A 102 3.70 -10.80 12.33
#